data_AF-A0A226NPG2-F1
#
_entry.id   AF-A0A226NPG2-F1
#
_cell.length_a   1.000
_cell.length_b   1.000
_cell.length_c   1.000
_cell.angle_alpha   90.00
_cell.angle_beta   90.00
_cell.angle_gamma   90.00
#
_symmetry.space_group_name_H-M   'P 1'
#
loop_
_entity.id
_entity.type
_entity.pdbx_description
1 polymer ?
#
loop_
_entity_poly.entity_id
_entity_poly.type
_entity_poly.pdbx_seq_one_letter_code
_entity_poly.pdbx_strand_id
1 'polypeptide(L)' 'FIAKPCALGLKVQANGPQKAQPNAILEKVFTAITKHPDEKRLEGLSKQLDWDVRSIQRWFRQRRNQEKPSTLTKFCESM' A
#
# COMPACT_ATOMS: atom_id res chain seq x y z
N PHE A 1 -30.65 21.54 -0.64
CA PHE A 1 -30.51 20.35 -1.52
C PHE A 1 -29.06 20.33 -1.98
N ILE A 2 -28.23 19.32 -1.71
CA ILE A 2 -28.34 17.90 -2.08
C ILE A 2 -27.69 17.02 -1.00
N ALA A 3 -28.20 15.79 -0.92
CA ALA A 3 -28.13 14.77 0.11
C ALA A 3 -26.75 14.34 0.66
N LYS A 4 -26.72 14.05 1.97
CA LYS A 4 -25.88 13.01 2.56
C LYS A 4 -26.52 11.64 2.25
N PRO A 5 -25.72 10.56 2.09
CA PRO A 5 -25.98 9.47 3.00
C PRO A 5 -24.70 8.80 3.54
N CYS A 6 -24.74 8.55 4.84
CA CYS A 6 -24.22 7.37 5.53
C CYS A 6 -22.97 6.66 4.98
N ALA A 7 -21.85 6.84 5.68
CA ALA A 7 -20.84 5.78 5.85
C ALA A 7 -20.80 5.25 7.30
N LEU A 8 -21.88 5.47 8.06
CA LEU A 8 -22.19 4.73 9.30
C LEU A 8 -22.84 3.41 8.89
N GLY A 9 -22.05 2.38 8.58
CA GLY A 9 -22.63 1.11 8.14
C GLY A 9 -21.66 -0.01 7.77
N LEU A 10 -20.38 0.27 7.62
CA LEU A 10 -19.37 -0.78 7.64
C LEU A 10 -18.59 -0.65 8.94
N LYS A 11 -18.64 -1.68 9.78
CA LYS A 11 -17.58 -2.01 10.74
C LYS A 11 -16.28 -2.36 10.00
N VAL A 12 -15.91 -1.59 8.97
CA VAL A 12 -14.51 -1.47 8.57
C VAL A 12 -13.90 -0.75 9.74
N GLN A 13 -13.34 -1.54 10.67
CA GLN A 13 -12.43 -1.02 11.68
C GLN A 13 -11.56 -0.01 10.95
N ALA A 14 -11.60 1.24 11.40
CA ALA A 14 -10.93 2.39 10.80
C ALA A 14 -9.41 2.29 10.91
N ASN A 15 -8.85 1.11 10.64
CA ASN A 15 -7.49 0.93 10.23
C ASN A 15 -7.44 1.58 8.85
N GLY A 16 -7.03 2.85 8.80
CA GLY A 16 -6.69 3.54 7.57
C GLY A 16 -5.79 2.66 6.68
N PRO A 17 -5.58 3.03 5.39
CA PRO A 17 -4.93 2.16 4.41
C PRO A 17 -3.73 1.45 5.03
N GLN A 18 -3.87 0.13 5.21
CA GLN A 18 -2.95 -0.65 6.03
C GLN A 18 -1.54 -0.46 5.48
N LYS A 19 -0.67 0.13 6.30
CA LYS A 19 0.67 0.49 5.86
C LYS A 19 1.44 -0.78 5.51
N ALA A 20 2.14 -0.74 4.38
CA ALA A 20 3.13 -1.77 4.05
C ALA A 20 4.15 -1.83 5.21
N GLN A 21 4.51 -3.03 5.64
CA GLN A 21 5.51 -3.21 6.70
C GLN A 21 6.88 -2.67 6.24
N PRO A 22 7.68 -2.04 7.09
CA PRO A 22 9.00 -1.56 6.68
C PRO A 22 9.90 -2.76 6.33
N ASN A 23 10.28 -2.88 5.05
CA ASN A 23 11.22 -3.90 4.58
C ASN A 23 12.20 -3.26 3.60
N ALA A 24 13.47 -3.15 4.01
CA ALA A 24 14.49 -2.45 3.23
C ALA A 24 14.76 -3.10 1.86
N ILE A 25 14.61 -4.42 1.74
CA ILE A 25 14.81 -5.13 0.48
C ILE A 25 13.65 -4.82 -0.47
N LEU A 26 12.40 -4.93 0.00
CA LEU A 26 11.23 -4.61 -0.82
C LEU A 26 11.17 -3.13 -1.21
N GLU A 27 11.55 -2.21 -0.31
CA GLU A 27 11.67 -0.77 -0.62
C GLU A 27 12.73 -0.49 -1.69
N LYS A 28 13.91 -1.13 -1.61
CA LYS A 28 14.94 -1.02 -2.64
C LYS A 28 14.43 -1.51 -3.99
N VAL A 29 13.74 -2.64 -4.04
CA VAL A 29 13.14 -3.14 -5.29
C VAL A 29 12.09 -2.16 -5.82
N PHE A 30 11.21 -1.66 -4.95
CA PHE A 30 10.13 -0.74 -5.29
C PHE A 30 10.64 0.58 -5.90
N THR A 31 11.70 1.13 -5.30
CA THR A 31 12.25 2.44 -5.67
C THR A 31 13.27 2.37 -6.81
N ALA A 32 14.16 1.37 -6.79
CA ALA A 32 15.28 1.30 -7.72
C ALA A 32 15.02 0.39 -8.94
N ILE A 33 14.03 -0.51 -8.88
CA ILE A 33 13.86 -1.54 -9.90
C ILE A 33 12.49 -1.48 -10.57
N THR A 34 11.40 -1.72 -9.83
CA THR A 34 10.04 -1.67 -10.37
C THR A 34 8.98 -1.61 -9.26
N LYS A 35 7.93 -0.84 -9.52
CA LYS A 35 6.72 -0.79 -8.67
C LYS A 35 5.79 -2.00 -8.91
N HIS A 36 5.99 -2.74 -10.00
CA HIS A 36 5.19 -3.88 -10.43
C HIS A 36 6.12 -5.04 -10.81
N PRO A 37 6.64 -5.79 -9.82
CA PRO A 37 7.50 -6.95 -10.10
C PRO A 37 6.72 -8.09 -10.73
N ASP A 38 7.33 -8.75 -11.72
CA ASP A 38 6.83 -9.98 -12.34
C ASP A 38 6.94 -11.19 -11.40
N GLU A 39 6.25 -12.28 -11.74
CA GLU A 39 6.19 -13.51 -10.95
C GLU A 39 7.56 -14.09 -10.62
N LYS A 40 8.46 -14.19 -11.60
CA LYS A 40 9.84 -14.68 -11.41
C LYS A 40 10.60 -13.87 -10.35
N ARG A 41 10.38 -12.55 -10.30
CA ARG A 41 11.04 -11.67 -9.33
C ARG A 41 10.39 -11.80 -7.96
N LEU A 42 9.07 -11.97 -7.90
CA LEU A 42 8.36 -12.24 -6.65
C LEU A 42 8.82 -13.56 -6.01
N GLU A 43 9.04 -14.61 -6.80
CA GLU A 43 9.60 -15.88 -6.31
C GLU A 43 11.03 -15.71 -5.77
N GLY A 44 11.87 -14.93 -6.46
CA GLY A 44 13.22 -14.62 -5.97
C GLY A 44 13.18 -13.89 -4.62
N LEU A 45 12.29 -12.91 -4.47
CA LEU A 45 12.10 -12.18 -3.23
C LEU A 45 11.51 -13.06 -2.13
N SER A 46 10.60 -13.97 -2.48
CA SER A 46 10.02 -14.96 -1.57
C SER A 46 11.09 -15.80 -0.91
N LYS A 47 12.02 -16.33 -1.72
CA LYS A 47 13.16 -17.12 -1.22
C LYS A 47 14.14 -16.30 -0.39
N GLN A 48 14.37 -15.03 -0.73
CA GLN A 48 15.32 -14.17 -0.02
C GLN A 48 14.79 -13.70 1.35
N LEU A 49 13.48 -13.51 1.47
CA LEU A 49 12.84 -12.96 2.66
C LEU A 49 12.15 -14.02 3.53
N ASP A 50 12.09 -15.27 3.06
CA ASP A 50 11.24 -16.33 3.63
C ASP A 50 9.77 -15.91 3.74
N TRP A 51 9.29 -15.17 2.73
CA TRP A 51 7.92 -14.68 2.67
C TRP A 51 7.12 -15.39 1.60
N ASP A 52 5.82 -15.61 1.83
CA ASP A 52 4.94 -16.07 0.77
C ASP A 52 4.79 -15.01 -0.34
N VAL A 53 4.71 -15.47 -1.59
CA VAL A 53 4.53 -14.60 -2.77
C VAL A 53 3.31 -13.69 -2.63
N ARG A 54 2.20 -14.17 -2.06
CA ARG A 54 0.98 -13.37 -1.85
C ARG A 54 1.21 -12.27 -0.82
N SER A 55 2.03 -12.52 0.20
CA SER A 55 2.41 -11.51 1.20
C SER A 55 3.23 -10.39 0.55
N ILE A 56 4.17 -10.74 -0.34
CA ILE A 56 4.95 -9.77 -1.10
C ILE A 56 4.04 -8.98 -2.06
N GLN A 57 3.14 -9.63 -2.80
CA GLN A 57 2.18 -8.94 -3.67
C GLN A 57 1.28 -7.97 -2.88
N ARG A 58 0.79 -8.41 -1.71
CA ARG A 58 0.02 -7.55 -0.79
C ARG A 58 0.83 -6.34 -0.36
N TRP A 59 2.11 -6.53 -0.03
CA TRP A 59 3.02 -5.46 0.33
C TRP A 59 3.15 -4.44 -0.79
N PHE A 60 3.43 -4.87 -2.04
CA PHE A 60 3.54 -3.96 -3.18
C PHE A 60 2.22 -3.21 -3.46
N ARG A 61 1.06 -3.85 -3.24
CA ARG A 61 -0.25 -3.17 -3.31
C ARG A 61 -0.40 -2.10 -2.23
N GLN A 62 -0.10 -2.43 -0.98
CA GLN A 62 -0.16 -1.49 0.14
C GLN A 62 0.79 -0.31 -0.07
N ARG A 63 2.02 -0.56 -0.52
CA ARG A 63 3.05 0.46 -0.73
C ARG A 63 2.68 1.45 -1.85
N ARG A 64 2.08 0.99 -2.94
CA ARG A 64 1.52 1.87 -3.99
C ARG A 64 0.35 2.71 -3.49
N ASN A 65 -0.49 2.14 -2.63
CA ASN A 65 -1.59 2.88 -2.00
C ASN A 65 -1.08 3.94 -1.02
N GLN A 66 0.09 3.78 -0.41
CA GLN A 66 0.74 4.83 0.39
C GLN A 66 1.35 5.94 -0.46
N GLU A 67 1.86 5.64 -1.67
CA GLU A 67 2.40 6.65 -2.59
C GLU A 67 1.34 7.63 -3.07
N LYS A 68 0.06 7.22 -3.06
CA LYS A 68 -1.08 8.14 -3.17
C LYS A 68 -1.41 8.66 -1.77
N PRO A 69 -0.84 9.79 -1.30
CA PRO A 69 -1.40 10.45 -0.14
C PRO A 69 -2.85 10.77 -0.50
N SER A 70 -3.77 10.16 0.24
CA SER A 70 -5.21 10.42 0.16
C SER A 70 -5.39 11.93 0.04
N THR A 71 -6.09 12.37 -1.00
CA THR A 71 -6.31 13.79 -1.36
C THR A 71 -6.85 14.66 -0.22
N LEU A 72 -7.24 14.06 0.90
CA LEU A 72 -7.64 14.70 2.15
C LEU A 72 -6.53 15.47 2.89
N THR A 73 -5.24 15.17 2.71
CA THR A 73 -4.16 15.95 3.37
C THR A 73 -3.66 17.15 2.57
N LYS A 74 -4.03 17.29 1.28
CA LYS A 74 -3.52 18.38 0.43
C LYS A 74 -4.27 19.71 0.55
N PHE A 75 -5.29 19.80 1.41
CA PHE A 75 -6.09 21.03 1.55
C PHE A 75 -5.79 21.84 2.82
N CYS A 76 -4.75 21.52 3.60
CA CYS A 76 -4.41 22.24 4.83
C CYS A 76 -2.98 22.83 4.87
N GLU A 77 -2.31 22.98 3.73
CA GLU A 77 -0.97 23.62 3.67
C GLU A 77 -1.05 25.01 3.01
N SER A 78 -2.02 25.81 3.40
CA SER A 78 -2.09 27.24 3.05
C SER A 78 -2.75 28.03 4.17
N MET A 79 -1.96 28.39 5.18
CA MET A 79 -2.20 29.57 6.02
C MET A 79 -0.85 30.15 6.41
#